data_AF-A0A3D2JWZ0-F1
#
_entry.id   AF-A0A3D2JWZ0-F1
#
_cell.length_a   1.000
_cell.length_b   1.000
_cell.length_c   1.000
_cell.angle_alpha   90.00
_cell.angle_beta   90.00
_cell.angle_gamma   90.00
#
_symmetry.space_group_name_H-M   'P 1'
#
loop_
_entity.id
_entity.type
_entity.pdbx_description
1 polymer ?
#
loop_
_entity_poly.entity_id
_entity_poly.type
_entity_poly.pdbx_seq_one_letter_code
_entity_poly.pdbx_strand_id
1 'polypeptide(L)' 'MYRIVLFTAALLFSTHLAAQLEEAAVADVLDRYHQAAASADWDTYFDLLSEDAVFLGTDVSERWPKAVFREYAG' A
#
# COMPACT_ATOMS: atom_id res chain seq x y z
N MET A 1 -18.76 29.67 -23.49
CA MET A 1 -17.39 29.17 -23.72
C MET A 1 -16.55 29.17 -22.44
N TYR A 2 -16.26 30.31 -21.79
CA TYR A 2 -15.48 30.35 -20.54
C TYR A 2 -16.01 29.51 -19.37
N ARG A 3 -17.34 29.43 -19.17
CA ARG A 3 -17.94 28.63 -18.09
C ARG A 3 -17.64 27.13 -18.20
N ILE A 4 -17.61 26.60 -19.42
CA ILE A 4 -17.30 25.18 -19.67
C ILE A 4 -15.82 24.92 -19.44
N VAL A 5 -14.94 25.80 -19.94
CA VAL A 5 -13.49 25.68 -19.74
C VAL A 5 -13.12 25.72 -18.26
N LEU A 6 -13.71 26.64 -17.48
CA LEU A 6 -13.47 26.73 -16.05
C LEU A 6 -13.98 25.50 -15.29
N PHE A 7 -15.14 24.97 -15.67
CA PHE A 7 -15.67 23.75 -15.06
C PHE A 7 -14.78 22.53 -15.34
N THR A 8 -14.34 22.36 -16.59
CA THR A 8 -13.43 21.26 -16.94
C THR A 8 -12.08 21.42 -16.25
N ALA A 9 -11.52 22.62 -16.17
CA ALA A 9 -10.26 22.87 -15.46
C ALA A 9 -10.38 22.55 -13.96
N ALA A 10 -11.50 22.93 -13.32
CA ALA A 10 -11.75 22.59 -11.93
C ALA A 10 -11.87 21.07 -11.72
N LEU A 11 -12.56 20.37 -12.63
CA LEU A 11 -12.71 18.91 -12.56
C LEU A 11 -11.35 18.20 -12.67
N LEU A 12 -10.52 18.59 -13.64
CA LEU A 12 -9.18 18.03 -13.81
C LEU A 12 -8.29 18.29 -12.59
N PHE A 13 -8.35 19.49 -12.04
CA PHE A 13 -7.60 19.83 -10.83
C PHE A 13 -8.04 18.97 -9.63
N SER A 14 -9.35 18.77 -9.44
CA SER A 14 -9.87 17.91 -8.37
C SER A 14 -9.44 16.46 -8.51
N THR A 15 -9.43 15.90 -9.73
CA THR A 15 -8.96 14.51 -9.95
C THR A 15 -7.46 14.37 -9.72
N HIS A 16 -6.65 15.35 -10.11
CA HIS A 16 -5.20 15.35 -9.84
C HIS A 16 -4.90 15.43 -8.34
N LEU A 17 -5.64 16.27 -7.61
CA LEU A 17 -5.50 16.37 -6.16
C LEU A 17 -5.88 15.05 -5.48
N ALA A 18 -6.98 14.42 -5.89
CA ALA A 18 -7.39 13.13 -5.35
C ALA A 18 -6.33 12.04 -5.58
N ALA A 19 -5.76 11.96 -6.78
CA ALA A 19 -4.70 11.01 -7.09
C ALA A 19 -3.43 11.23 -6.26
N GLN A 20 -3.02 12.48 -6.04
CA GLN A 20 -1.85 12.81 -5.20
C GLN A 20 -2.06 12.37 -3.74
N LEU A 21 -3.28 12.55 -3.21
CA LEU A 21 -3.61 12.11 -1.85
C LEU A 21 -3.60 10.58 -1.72
N GLU A 22 -4.06 9.87 -2.75
CA GLU A 22 -4.03 8.41 -2.80
C GLU A 22 -2.58 7.89 -2.87
N GLU A 23 -1.73 8.49 -3.71
CA GLU A 23 -0.31 8.15 -3.80
C GLU A 23 0.42 8.35 -2.46
N ALA A 24 0.16 9.48 -1.78
CA ALA A 24 0.73 9.76 -0.46
C ALA A 24 0.28 8.74 0.60
N ALA A 25 -0.98 8.30 0.56
CA ALA A 25 -1.50 7.30 1.48
C ALA A 25 -0.85 5.92 1.25
N VAL A 26 -0.65 5.53 -0.02
CA VAL A 26 0.06 4.28 -0.36
C VAL A 26 1.52 4.34 0.10
N ALA A 27 2.19 5.48 -0.11
CA ALA A 27 3.57 5.67 0.33
C ALA A 27 3.71 5.53 1.86
N ASP A 28 2.81 6.12 2.64
CA ASP A 28 2.80 5.98 4.11
C ASP A 28 2.66 4.52 4.56
N VAL A 29 1.77 3.75 3.92
CA VAL A 29 1.62 2.32 4.23
C VAL A 29 2.90 1.54 3.93
N LEU A 30 3.54 1.80 2.79
CA LEU A 30 4.78 1.13 2.41
C LEU A 30 5.95 1.49 3.33
N ASP A 31 6.08 2.77 3.70
CA ASP A 31 7.11 3.24 4.62
C ASP A 31 6.96 2.59 6.00
N ARG A 32 5.72 2.54 6.52
CA ARG A 32 5.42 1.87 7.79
C ARG A 32 5.66 0.37 7.73
N TYR A 33 5.32 -0.28 6.62
CA TYR A 33 5.55 -1.71 6.41
C TYR A 33 7.05 -2.04 6.44
N HIS A 34 7.87 -1.27 5.71
CA HIS A 34 9.32 -1.45 5.70
C HIS A 34 9.97 -1.10 7.04
N GLN A 35 9.50 -0.04 7.71
CA GLN A 35 9.99 0.34 9.03
C GLN A 35 9.70 -0.75 10.06
N ALA A 36 8.49 -1.31 10.08
CA ALA A 36 8.10 -2.39 10.99
C ALA A 36 8.96 -3.64 10.77
N ALA A 37 9.23 -4.00 9.50
CA ALA A 37 10.15 -5.09 9.17
C ALA A 37 11.57 -4.81 9.69
N ALA A 38 12.10 -3.60 9.47
CA ALA A 38 13.44 -3.22 9.89
C ALA A 38 13.63 -3.22 11.41
N SER A 39 12.57 -2.94 12.18
CA SER A 39 12.58 -2.96 13.64
C SER A 39 12.13 -4.29 14.26
N ALA A 40 11.86 -5.32 13.47
CA ALA A 40 11.27 -6.59 13.91
C ALA A 40 9.94 -6.41 14.70
N ASP A 41 9.14 -5.40 14.33
CA ASP A 41 7.79 -5.19 14.86
C ASP A 41 6.80 -6.04 14.05
N TRP A 42 6.71 -7.33 14.41
CA TRP A 42 5.92 -8.30 13.65
C TRP A 42 4.41 -8.05 13.72
N ASP A 43 3.91 -7.50 14.82
CA ASP A 43 2.48 -7.19 14.94
C ASP A 43 2.09 -6.11 13.92
N THR A 44 2.79 -4.97 13.90
CA THR A 44 2.53 -3.91 12.90
C THR A 44 2.79 -4.40 11.47
N TYR A 45 3.88 -5.13 11.25
CA TYR A 45 4.26 -5.65 9.93
C TYR A 45 3.14 -6.53 9.33
N PHE A 46 2.63 -7.49 10.10
CA PHE A 46 1.57 -8.37 9.63
C PHE A 46 0.22 -7.65 9.56
N ASP A 47 -0.10 -6.71 10.46
CA ASP A 47 -1.37 -5.98 10.45
C ASP A 47 -1.52 -5.04 9.24
N LEU A 48 -0.41 -4.56 8.67
CA LEU A 48 -0.42 -3.76 7.43
C LEU A 48 -0.69 -4.60 6.17
N LEU A 49 -0.55 -5.93 6.23
CA LEU A 49 -0.90 -6.83 5.13
C LEU A 49 -2.39 -7.17 5.15
N SER A 50 -3.00 -7.30 3.97
CA SER A 50 -4.38 -7.80 3.85
C SER A 50 -4.53 -9.20 4.45
N GLU A 51 -5.76 -9.58 4.82
CA GLU A 51 -6.03 -10.91 5.39
C GLU A 51 -5.65 -12.05 4.43
N ASP A 52 -5.81 -11.81 3.12
CA ASP A 52 -5.52 -12.74 2.03
C ASP A 52 -4.11 -12.56 1.42
N ALA A 53 -3.24 -11.77 2.07
CA ALA A 53 -1.91 -11.52 1.56
C ALA A 53 -1.09 -12.82 1.39
N VAL A 54 -0.27 -12.85 0.34
CA VAL A 54 0.64 -13.94 0.03
C VAL A 54 2.04 -13.38 -0.14
N PHE A 55 2.97 -13.81 0.70
CA PHE A 55 4.38 -13.52 0.55
C PHE A 55 4.98 -14.45 -0.51
N LEU A 56 5.71 -13.86 -1.46
CA LEU A 56 6.47 -14.61 -2.46
C LEU A 56 7.95 -14.50 -2.10
N GLY A 57 8.57 -15.64 -1.82
CA GLY A 57 10.00 -15.72 -1.60
C GLY A 57 10.77 -15.68 -2.92
N THR A 58 12.06 -15.91 -2.84
CA THR A 58 12.93 -15.92 -4.04
C THR A 58 12.87 -17.25 -4.77
N ASP A 59 12.57 -18.34 -4.07
CA ASP A 59 12.35 -19.64 -4.70
C ASP A 59 10.93 -19.74 -5.27
N VAL A 60 10.79 -20.40 -6.43
CA VAL A 60 9.51 -20.52 -7.13
C VAL A 60 8.43 -21.27 -6.33
N SER A 61 8.85 -22.11 -5.38
CA SER A 61 7.95 -22.82 -4.47
C SER A 61 7.59 -22.01 -3.22
N GLU A 62 8.27 -20.89 -2.96
CA GLU A 62 8.01 -20.01 -1.83
C GLU A 62 6.80 -19.11 -2.11
N ARG A 63 5.63 -19.67 -1.85
CA ARG A 63 4.35 -18.96 -1.86
C ARG A 63 3.65 -19.16 -0.53
N TRP A 64 3.70 -18.16 0.34
CA TRP A 64 3.23 -18.28 1.72
C TRP A 64 2.03 -17.38 1.98
N PRO A 65 0.82 -17.93 2.18
CA PRO A 65 -0.30 -17.17 2.74
C PRO A 65 0.11 -16.54 4.08
N LYS A 66 -0.36 -15.32 4.38
CA LYS A 66 0.00 -14.52 5.57
C LYS A 66 0.05 -15.33 6.86
N ALA A 67 -0.97 -16.16 7.12
CA ALA A 67 -1.02 -17.00 8.31
C ALA A 67 0.17 -17.96 8.41
N VAL A 68 0.53 -18.62 7.30
CA VAL A 68 1.69 -19.53 7.22
C VAL A 68 3.00 -18.76 7.29
N PHE A 69 3.08 -17.61 6.63
CA PHE A 69 4.29 -16.79 6.66
C PHE A 69 4.59 -16.25 8.07
N ARG A 70 3.56 -15.90 8.84
CA ARG A 70 3.70 -15.45 10.23
C ARG A 70 4.32 -16.51 11.13
N GLU A 71 3.99 -17.79 10.91
CA GLU A 71 4.60 -18.92 11.64
C GLU A 71 6.07 -19.17 11.22
N TYR A 72 6.44 -18.81 9.99
CA TYR A 72 7.80 -18.97 9.49
C TYR A 72 8.74 -17.84 9.92
N ALA A 73 8.25 -16.59 9.91
CA ALA A 73 9.05 -15.39 10.15
C ALA A 73 9.24 -15.04 11.63
N GLY A 74 8.35 -15.53 12.51
CA GLY A 74 8.43 -15.38 13.96
C GLY A 74 9.13 -16.55 14.64
#